data_AF-A0A957AV99-F1
#
_entry.id   AF-A0A957AV99-F1
#
_cell.length_a   1.000
_cell.length_b   1.000
_cell.length_c   1.000
_cell.angle_alpha   90.00
_cell.angle_beta   90.00
_cell.angle_gamma   90.00
#
_symmetry.space_group_name_H-M   'P 1'
#
loop_
_entity.id
_entity.type
_entity.pdbx_description
1 polymer ?
#
loop_
_entity_poly.entity_id
_entity_poly.type
_entity_poly.pdbx_seq_one_letter_code
_entity_poly.pdbx_strand_id
1 'polypeptide(L)'
;MATKRNFRYSPRMELLFIEGLPPTVGKGGIVRLLIEVGQVNKNHIGKITLNGGLATIEVSNGRAATLAHLLDGRLVETRHIRVWQQASEGSQPHFAQLRRWLALEAEAEKEQLQTDPQVQSEHTLARLVIRGEDVGMGGRILLQLAPRNEQARLPFSRLSTGSPVMLIEEGESQPQSWRGIISRLSSQSCEIALNQSP
;
A
#
# COMPACT_ATOMS: atom_id res chain seq x y z
N MET A 1 -34.75 -32.39 -38.53
CA MET A 1 -34.95 -31.80 -37.19
C MET A 1 -33.60 -31.68 -36.52
N ALA A 2 -32.99 -30.48 -36.55
CA ALA A 2 -31.69 -30.24 -35.92
C ALA A 2 -31.90 -29.59 -34.55
N THR A 3 -31.56 -30.33 -33.51
CA THR A 3 -31.60 -29.91 -32.10
C THR A 3 -30.66 -28.72 -31.87
N LYS A 4 -31.22 -27.55 -31.61
CA LYS A 4 -30.47 -26.37 -31.14
C LYS A 4 -29.85 -26.68 -29.79
N ARG A 5 -28.52 -26.85 -29.75
CA ARG A 5 -27.73 -26.89 -28.52
C ARG A 5 -27.81 -25.51 -27.86
N ASN A 6 -28.60 -25.41 -26.79
CA ASN A 6 -28.63 -24.23 -25.92
C ASN A 6 -27.29 -24.11 -25.20
N PHE A 7 -26.41 -23.26 -25.72
CA PHE A 7 -25.20 -22.83 -25.02
C PHE A 7 -25.65 -21.96 -23.83
N ARG A 8 -25.68 -22.54 -22.63
CA ARG A 8 -25.94 -21.80 -21.40
C ARG A 8 -24.73 -20.90 -21.15
N TYR A 9 -24.83 -19.63 -21.54
CA TYR A 9 -23.85 -18.61 -21.16
C TYR A 9 -23.99 -18.40 -19.64
N SER A 10 -23.06 -18.92 -18.85
CA SER A 10 -22.98 -18.54 -17.44
C SER A 10 -22.59 -17.06 -17.40
N PRO A 11 -23.41 -16.18 -16.82
CA PRO A 11 -23.07 -14.76 -16.77
C PRO A 11 -21.78 -14.57 -15.97
N ARG A 12 -20.83 -13.79 -16.49
CA ARG A 12 -19.73 -13.27 -15.65
C ARG A 12 -20.36 -12.42 -14.56
N MET A 13 -20.12 -12.80 -13.31
CA MET A 13 -20.56 -12.07 -12.13
C MET A 13 -19.43 -11.13 -11.70
N GLU A 14 -19.77 -9.86 -11.54
CA GLU A 14 -18.87 -8.81 -11.06
C GLU A 14 -19.36 -8.34 -9.70
N LEU A 15 -18.44 -7.95 -8.81
CA LEU A 15 -18.80 -7.40 -7.50
C LEU A 15 -18.89 -5.88 -7.56
N LEU A 16 -20.00 -5.36 -7.05
CA LEU A 16 -20.24 -3.95 -6.79
C LEU A 16 -20.28 -3.73 -5.28
N PHE A 17 -19.61 -2.68 -4.82
CA PHE A 17 -19.58 -2.26 -3.43
C PHE A 17 -20.27 -0.91 -3.29
N ILE A 18 -21.11 -0.78 -2.28
CA ILE A 18 -21.77 0.48 -1.92
C ILE A 18 -21.44 0.77 -0.46
N GLU A 19 -20.86 1.93 -0.19
CA GLU A 19 -20.55 2.41 1.16
C GLU A 19 -21.35 3.68 1.47
N GLY A 20 -21.58 3.93 2.76
CA GLY A 20 -22.27 5.13 3.24
C GLY A 20 -23.79 4.97 3.28
N LEU A 21 -24.28 3.73 3.19
CA LEU A 21 -25.71 3.46 3.27
C LEU A 21 -26.28 3.88 4.64
N PRO A 22 -27.41 4.61 4.66
CA PRO A 22 -28.14 4.88 5.90
C PRO A 22 -28.56 3.57 6.58
N PRO A 23 -28.63 3.53 7.93
CA PRO A 23 -29.00 2.31 8.68
C PRO A 23 -30.43 1.83 8.40
N THR A 24 -31.28 2.71 7.85
CA THR A 24 -32.65 2.46 7.39
C THR A 24 -32.71 1.67 6.09
N VAL A 25 -31.63 1.69 5.29
CA VAL A 25 -31.61 1.07 3.96
C VAL A 25 -31.23 -0.40 4.06
N GLY A 26 -32.25 -1.26 4.07
CA GLY A 26 -32.08 -2.72 3.98
C GLY A 26 -31.88 -3.23 2.54
N LYS A 27 -31.82 -4.57 2.39
CA LYS A 27 -31.62 -5.22 1.08
C LYS A 27 -32.64 -4.79 0.02
N GLY A 28 -33.90 -4.59 0.43
CA GLY A 28 -34.97 -4.11 -0.46
C GLY A 28 -34.73 -2.70 -0.99
N GLY A 29 -34.19 -1.80 -0.15
CA GLY A 29 -33.83 -0.43 -0.57
C GLY A 29 -32.69 -0.41 -1.57
N ILE A 30 -31.72 -1.31 -1.42
CA ILE A 30 -30.61 -1.48 -2.38
C ILE A 30 -31.12 -2.00 -3.72
N VAL A 31 -32.00 -3.01 -3.72
CA VAL A 31 -32.61 -3.52 -4.95
C VAL A 31 -33.41 -2.43 -5.65
N ARG A 32 -34.19 -1.64 -4.89
CA ARG A 32 -34.94 -0.50 -5.41
C ARG A 32 -34.00 0.54 -6.04
N LEU A 33 -32.92 0.91 -5.36
CA LEU A 33 -31.91 1.83 -5.88
C LEU A 33 -31.29 1.34 -7.20
N LEU A 34 -30.96 0.05 -7.29
CA LEU A 34 -30.39 -0.55 -8.50
C LEU A 34 -31.38 -0.61 -9.68
N ILE A 35 -32.67 -0.83 -9.41
CA ILE A 35 -33.71 -0.87 -10.44
C ILE A 35 -34.08 0.55 -10.89
N GLU A 36 -34.35 1.46 -9.95
CA GLU A 36 -34.85 2.80 -10.24
C GLU A 36 -33.75 3.72 -10.80
N VAL A 37 -32.57 3.70 -10.19
CA VAL A 37 -31.48 4.61 -10.56
C VAL A 37 -30.48 3.91 -11.49
N GLY A 38 -30.15 2.66 -11.19
CA GLY A 38 -29.25 1.86 -12.01
C GLY A 38 -29.88 1.33 -13.31
N GLN A 39 -31.21 1.36 -13.44
CA GLN A 39 -31.96 0.77 -14.56
C GLN A 39 -31.62 -0.72 -14.79
N VAL A 40 -31.30 -1.45 -13.73
CA VAL A 40 -30.91 -2.86 -13.81
C VAL A 40 -32.08 -3.77 -13.47
N ASN A 41 -32.40 -4.71 -14.36
CA ASN A 41 -33.42 -5.71 -14.08
C ASN A 41 -33.02 -6.62 -12.92
N LYS A 42 -33.99 -7.02 -12.11
CA LYS A 42 -33.81 -7.93 -10.97
C LYS A 42 -33.07 -9.22 -11.32
N ASN A 43 -33.24 -9.74 -12.54
CA ASN A 43 -32.58 -10.95 -13.03
C ASN A 43 -31.05 -10.81 -13.16
N HIS A 44 -30.52 -9.58 -13.09
CA HIS A 44 -29.10 -9.32 -13.19
C HIS A 44 -28.43 -9.07 -11.84
N ILE A 45 -29.21 -9.05 -10.76
CA ILE A 45 -28.73 -8.83 -9.39
C ILE A 45 -28.62 -10.20 -8.73
N GLY A 46 -27.41 -10.57 -8.35
CA GLY A 46 -27.09 -11.80 -7.64
C GLY A 46 -27.18 -11.62 -6.12
N LYS A 47 -26.20 -12.19 -5.40
CA LYS A 47 -26.18 -12.13 -3.94
C LYS A 47 -25.96 -10.70 -3.44
N ILE A 48 -26.75 -10.31 -2.43
CA ILE A 48 -26.57 -9.05 -1.68
C ILE A 48 -26.23 -9.37 -0.22
N THR A 49 -25.06 -8.93 0.20
CA THR A 49 -24.56 -9.02 1.58
C THR A 49 -24.48 -7.62 2.16
N LEU A 50 -25.01 -7.45 3.37
CA LEU A 50 -25.03 -6.18 4.10
C LEU A 50 -24.26 -6.32 5.40
N ASN A 51 -23.25 -5.48 5.58
CA ASN A 51 -22.44 -5.39 6.79
C ASN A 51 -22.43 -3.93 7.25
N GLY A 52 -23.39 -3.57 8.10
CA GLY A 52 -23.58 -2.18 8.54
C GLY A 52 -23.92 -1.26 7.37
N GLY A 53 -23.12 -0.21 7.17
CA GLY A 53 -23.26 0.75 6.07
C GLY A 53 -22.62 0.33 4.75
N LEU A 54 -22.07 -0.88 4.66
CA LEU A 54 -21.45 -1.45 3.46
C LEU A 54 -22.32 -2.55 2.86
N ALA A 55 -22.59 -2.47 1.55
CA ALA A 55 -23.22 -3.51 0.77
C ALA A 55 -22.25 -4.09 -0.27
N THR A 56 -22.25 -5.41 -0.40
CA THR A 56 -21.62 -6.12 -1.52
C THR A 56 -22.69 -6.79 -2.36
N ILE A 57 -22.69 -6.52 -3.66
CA ILE A 57 -23.72 -6.93 -4.60
C ILE A 57 -23.03 -7.61 -5.79
N GLU A 58 -23.45 -8.82 -6.10
CA GLU A 58 -23.09 -9.47 -7.36
C GLU A 58 -23.97 -8.93 -8.49
N VAL A 59 -23.37 -8.50 -9.60
CA VAL A 59 -24.09 -8.02 -10.78
C VAL A 59 -23.59 -8.77 -12.01
N SER A 60 -24.52 -9.29 -12.81
CA SER A 60 -24.20 -9.94 -14.08
C SER A 60 -24.10 -8.94 -15.24
N ASN A 61 -23.39 -9.35 -16.30
CA ASN A 61 -23.36 -8.71 -17.62
C ASN A 61 -22.51 -7.44 -17.77
N GLY A 62 -21.39 -7.31 -17.04
CA GLY A 62 -20.46 -6.19 -17.27
C GLY A 62 -21.02 -4.81 -16.89
N ARG A 63 -22.09 -4.79 -16.09
CA ARG A 63 -22.81 -3.55 -15.72
C ARG A 63 -22.29 -2.93 -14.42
N ALA A 64 -21.38 -3.58 -13.71
CA ALA A 64 -20.86 -3.07 -12.43
C ALA A 64 -20.15 -1.72 -12.62
N ALA A 65 -19.39 -1.55 -13.70
CA ALA A 65 -18.69 -0.30 -14.01
C ALA A 65 -19.66 0.87 -14.24
N THR A 66 -20.70 0.64 -15.07
CA THR A 66 -21.73 1.64 -15.36
C THR A 66 -22.52 2.01 -14.11
N LEU A 67 -22.88 1.00 -13.30
CA LEU A 67 -23.56 1.21 -12.02
C LEU A 67 -22.71 2.01 -11.03
N ALA A 68 -21.42 1.70 -10.92
CA ALA A 68 -20.50 2.46 -10.09
C ALA A 68 -20.49 3.93 -10.49
N HIS A 69 -20.32 4.21 -11.79
CA HIS A 69 -20.29 5.60 -12.26
C HIS A 69 -21.62 6.35 -12.06
N LEU A 70 -22.76 5.70 -12.23
CA LEU A 70 -24.08 6.33 -12.12
C LEU A 70 -24.54 6.57 -10.67
N LEU A 71 -24.11 5.71 -9.75
CA LEU A 71 -24.55 5.71 -8.35
C LEU A 71 -23.54 6.39 -7.41
N ASP A 72 -22.27 6.48 -7.80
CA ASP A 72 -21.24 7.12 -6.97
C ASP A 72 -21.57 8.60 -6.74
N GLY A 73 -21.45 9.05 -5.48
CA GLY A 73 -21.74 10.41 -5.05
C GLY A 73 -23.23 10.76 -4.96
N ARG A 74 -24.15 9.83 -5.24
CA ARG A 74 -25.60 10.12 -5.12
C ARG A 74 -26.05 10.25 -3.69
N LEU A 75 -27.01 11.15 -3.46
CA LEU A 75 -27.70 11.27 -2.19
C LEU A 75 -28.76 10.18 -2.06
N VAL A 76 -28.60 9.29 -1.08
CA VAL A 76 -29.59 8.31 -0.67
C VAL A 76 -30.10 8.72 0.71
N GLU A 77 -31.37 9.14 0.75
CA GLU A 77 -32.02 9.74 1.92
C GLU A 77 -31.21 10.96 2.44
N THR A 78 -30.31 10.73 3.40
CA THR A 78 -29.53 11.77 4.10
C THR A 78 -28.02 11.67 3.85
N ARG A 79 -27.53 10.66 3.11
CA ARG A 79 -26.11 10.40 2.95
C ARG A 79 -25.71 10.25 1.49
N HIS A 80 -24.55 10.79 1.14
CA HIS A 80 -23.91 10.49 -0.14
C HIS A 80 -23.31 9.10 -0.08
N ILE A 81 -23.70 8.24 -1.01
CA ILE A 81 -23.14 6.91 -1.13
C ILE A 81 -21.89 6.95 -2.00
N ARG A 82 -20.94 6.06 -1.70
CA ARG A 82 -19.83 5.78 -2.60
C ARG A 82 -20.02 4.42 -3.23
N VAL A 83 -19.84 4.34 -4.54
CA VAL A 83 -20.04 3.09 -5.27
C VAL A 83 -18.83 2.78 -6.14
N TRP A 84 -18.28 1.59 -5.97
CA TRP A 84 -17.18 1.12 -6.80
C TRP A 84 -17.36 -0.34 -7.14
N GLN A 85 -16.76 -0.76 -8.25
CA GLN A 85 -16.69 -2.17 -8.62
C GLN A 85 -15.39 -2.79 -8.15
N GLN A 86 -15.37 -4.11 -8.02
CA GLN A 86 -14.11 -4.84 -7.97
C GLN A 86 -13.34 -4.58 -9.26
N ALA A 87 -12.09 -4.13 -9.14
CA ALA A 87 -11.23 -3.99 -10.30
C ALA A 87 -11.03 -5.37 -10.95
N SER A 88 -11.40 -5.50 -12.21
CA SER A 88 -10.93 -6.63 -13.02
C SER A 88 -9.44 -6.43 -13.29
N GLU A 89 -8.69 -7.55 -13.35
CA GLU A 89 -7.28 -7.51 -13.76
C GLU A 89 -7.18 -6.82 -15.13
N GLY A 90 -6.62 -5.60 -15.15
CA GLY A 90 -6.50 -4.76 -16.34
C GLY A 90 -7.24 -3.41 -16.32
N SER A 91 -8.14 -3.16 -15.36
CA SER A 91 -8.95 -1.93 -15.34
C SER A 91 -8.19 -0.67 -14.86
N GLN A 92 -6.95 -0.79 -14.42
CA GLN A 92 -6.16 0.30 -13.82
C GLN A 92 -4.75 0.36 -14.43
N PRO A 93 -4.62 0.75 -15.71
CA PRO A 93 -3.32 0.80 -16.39
C PRO A 93 -2.32 1.71 -15.67
N HIS A 94 -2.80 2.77 -14.99
CA HIS A 94 -1.95 3.72 -14.28
C HIS A 94 -1.21 3.10 -13.08
N PHE A 95 -1.85 2.24 -12.29
CA PHE A 95 -1.15 1.58 -11.18
C PHE A 95 -0.15 0.54 -11.68
N ALA A 96 -0.45 -0.17 -12.78
CA ALA A 96 0.50 -1.06 -13.41
C ALA A 96 1.71 -0.29 -13.97
N GLN A 97 1.47 0.86 -14.60
CA GLN A 97 2.50 1.76 -15.10
C GLN A 97 3.35 2.34 -13.96
N LEU A 98 2.72 2.82 -12.89
CA LEU A 98 3.42 3.33 -11.71
C LEU A 98 4.30 2.26 -11.08
N ARG A 99 3.79 1.02 -10.90
CA ARG A 99 4.58 -0.10 -10.40
C ARG A 99 5.81 -0.38 -11.28
N ARG A 100 5.64 -0.31 -12.60
CA ARG A 100 6.76 -0.47 -13.54
C ARG A 100 7.78 0.66 -13.37
N TRP A 101 7.34 1.91 -13.24
CA TRP A 101 8.25 3.04 -13.03
C TRP A 101 9.02 2.94 -11.72
N LEU A 102 8.35 2.60 -10.62
CA LEU A 102 9.00 2.37 -9.33
C LEU A 102 10.04 1.24 -9.41
N ALA A 103 9.77 0.18 -10.18
CA ALA A 103 10.73 -0.90 -10.37
C ALA A 103 11.96 -0.45 -11.19
N LEU A 104 11.76 0.36 -12.24
CA LEU A 104 12.85 0.92 -13.04
C LEU A 104 13.71 1.89 -12.22
N GLU A 105 13.08 2.73 -11.40
CA GLU A 105 13.77 3.65 -10.49
C GLU A 105 14.59 2.88 -9.45
N ALA A 106 14.02 1.86 -8.81
CA ALA A 106 14.72 1.05 -7.82
C ALA A 106 15.94 0.33 -8.41
N GLU A 107 15.86 -0.19 -9.65
CA GLU A 107 17.02 -0.81 -10.30
C GLU A 107 18.08 0.23 -10.65
N ALA A 108 17.69 1.39 -11.18
CA ALA A 108 18.61 2.47 -11.52
C ALA A 108 19.36 3.01 -10.27
N GLU A 109 18.67 3.18 -9.14
CA GLU A 109 19.29 3.61 -7.88
C GLU A 109 20.30 2.58 -7.38
N LYS A 110 19.96 1.30 -7.47
CA LYS A 110 20.85 0.19 -7.09
C LYS A 110 22.10 0.14 -7.98
N GLU A 111 21.95 0.32 -9.29
CA GLU A 111 23.08 0.38 -10.22
C GLU A 111 24.01 1.56 -9.94
N GLN A 112 23.45 2.75 -9.64
CA GLN A 112 24.23 3.94 -9.29
C GLN A 112 25.05 3.73 -8.02
N LEU A 113 24.44 3.16 -6.97
CA LEU A 113 25.12 2.85 -5.71
C LEU A 113 26.24 1.81 -5.87
N GLN A 114 26.13 0.90 -6.84
CA GLN A 114 27.15 -0.11 -7.13
C GLN A 114 28.28 0.41 -8.02
N THR A 115 27.98 1.34 -8.93
CA THR A 115 28.94 1.79 -9.95
C THR A 115 29.76 2.98 -9.48
N ASP A 116 29.17 3.89 -8.70
CA ASP A 116 29.83 5.11 -8.27
C ASP A 116 30.22 5.05 -6.78
N PRO A 117 31.52 4.86 -6.46
CA PRO A 117 31.99 4.80 -5.08
C PRO A 117 31.79 6.14 -4.33
N GLN A 118 31.72 7.27 -5.05
CA GLN A 118 31.45 8.56 -4.43
C GLN A 118 30.00 8.62 -3.93
N VAL A 119 29.04 8.19 -4.75
CA VAL A 119 27.63 8.09 -4.33
C VAL A 119 27.49 7.09 -3.18
N GLN A 120 28.17 5.94 -3.25
CA GLN A 120 28.17 4.98 -2.14
C GLN A 120 28.67 5.60 -0.83
N SER A 121 29.73 6.42 -0.88
CA SER A 121 30.29 7.11 0.29
C SER A 121 29.33 8.15 0.88
N GLU A 122 28.54 8.84 0.04
CA GLU A 122 27.54 9.81 0.49
C GLU A 122 26.34 9.14 1.20
N HIS A 123 26.10 7.86 0.96
CA HIS A 123 25.01 7.08 1.58
C HIS A 123 25.49 6.14 2.69
N THR A 124 26.78 6.17 3.06
CA THR A 124 27.37 5.25 4.04
C THR A 124 28.10 6.02 5.14
N LEU A 125 27.80 5.70 6.41
CA LEU A 125 28.59 6.14 7.56
C LEU A 125 29.41 4.95 8.07
N ALA A 126 30.74 5.04 7.98
CA ALA A 126 31.66 3.99 8.41
C ALA A 126 32.38 4.36 9.72
N ARG A 127 32.98 3.36 10.38
CA ARG A 127 33.83 3.52 11.58
C ARG A 127 33.13 4.21 12.75
N LEU A 128 31.84 3.91 12.92
CA LEU A 128 31.07 4.35 14.07
C LEU A 128 31.16 3.31 15.19
N VAL A 129 30.99 3.76 16.43
CA VAL A 129 30.94 2.91 17.61
C VAL A 129 29.64 3.15 18.36
N ILE A 130 29.15 2.10 19.04
CA ILE A 130 27.97 2.18 19.91
C ILE A 130 28.33 3.00 21.16
N ARG A 131 27.52 4.01 21.44
CA ARG A 131 27.65 4.89 22.63
C ARG A 131 26.55 4.67 23.65
N GLY A 132 25.39 4.21 23.20
CA GLY A 132 24.24 3.98 24.04
C GLY A 132 23.21 3.13 23.34
N GLU A 133 22.43 2.45 24.15
CA GLU A 133 21.28 1.66 23.74
C GLU A 133 20.12 2.03 24.67
N ASP A 134 18.95 2.30 24.10
CA ASP A 134 17.74 2.65 24.84
C ASP A 134 16.52 1.95 24.24
N VAL A 135 15.42 1.89 24.97
CA VAL A 135 14.15 1.31 24.51
C VAL A 135 13.28 2.40 23.89
N GLY A 136 13.03 2.27 22.60
CA GLY A 136 12.14 3.14 21.84
C GLY A 136 10.68 2.71 21.88
N MET A 137 9.80 3.60 21.41
CA MET A 137 8.37 3.31 21.28
C MET A 137 8.10 2.17 20.29
N GLY A 138 7.10 1.35 20.58
CA GLY A 138 6.69 0.23 19.72
C GLY A 138 7.62 -0.98 19.81
N GLY A 139 8.37 -1.13 20.92
CA GLY A 139 9.26 -2.26 21.16
C GLY A 139 10.54 -2.22 20.32
N ARG A 140 10.93 -1.04 19.83
CA ARG A 140 12.17 -0.85 19.07
C ARG A 140 13.32 -0.54 20.02
N ILE A 141 14.53 -0.87 19.59
CA ILE A 141 15.76 -0.52 20.29
C ILE A 141 16.36 0.70 19.60
N LEU A 142 16.71 1.73 20.36
CA LEU A 142 17.37 2.93 19.90
C LEU A 142 18.86 2.78 20.14
N LEU A 143 19.62 2.63 19.07
CA LEU A 143 21.07 2.50 19.11
C LEU A 143 21.71 3.83 18.75
N GLN A 144 22.49 4.40 19.67
CA GLN A 144 23.26 5.62 19.41
C GLN A 144 24.66 5.27 18.92
N LEU A 145 24.98 5.73 17.71
CA LEU A 145 26.26 5.58 17.05
C LEU A 145 26.96 6.93 16.93
N ALA A 146 28.26 6.96 17.21
CA ALA A 146 29.09 8.15 17.04
C ALA A 146 30.50 7.77 16.56
N PRO A 147 31.30 8.72 16.03
CA PRO A 147 32.70 8.46 15.73
C PRO A 147 33.46 7.96 16.97
N ARG A 148 34.51 7.16 16.73
CA ARG A 148 35.37 6.65 17.81
C ARG A 148 36.04 7.78 18.62
N ASN A 149 36.42 8.87 17.96
CA ASN A 149 36.87 10.09 18.60
C ASN A 149 35.66 10.98 18.92
N GLU A 150 35.42 11.28 20.19
CA GLU A 150 34.26 12.05 20.66
C GLU A 150 34.24 13.50 20.16
N GLN A 151 35.40 14.07 19.84
CA GLN A 151 35.51 15.42 19.29
C GLN A 151 35.27 15.45 17.77
N ALA A 152 35.28 14.30 17.11
CA ALA A 152 35.09 14.20 15.67
C ALA A 152 33.61 14.36 15.31
N ARG A 153 33.38 14.92 14.12
CA ARG A 153 32.04 15.02 13.52
C ARG A 153 31.78 13.80 12.65
N LEU A 154 30.50 13.49 12.45
CA LEU A 154 30.11 12.52 11.43
C LEU A 154 30.58 13.01 10.05
N PRO A 155 31.06 12.11 9.19
CA PRO A 155 31.36 12.46 7.81
C PRO A 155 30.08 12.94 7.11
N PHE A 156 30.25 13.75 6.07
CA PHE A 156 29.13 14.21 5.26
C PHE A 156 28.39 13.01 4.66
N SER A 157 27.07 13.01 4.77
CA SER A 157 26.20 12.02 4.14
C SER A 157 24.87 12.66 3.74
N ARG A 158 24.17 12.03 2.79
CA ARG A 158 22.79 12.36 2.41
C ARG A 158 21.74 11.70 3.29
N LEU A 159 22.17 10.95 4.30
CA LEU A 159 21.28 10.32 5.26
C LEU A 159 20.54 11.38 6.07
N SER A 160 19.28 11.11 6.39
CA SER A 160 18.42 12.01 7.15
C SER A 160 17.50 11.22 8.08
N THR A 161 16.82 11.91 8.99
CA THR A 161 15.80 11.27 9.82
C THR A 161 14.72 10.62 8.95
N GLY A 162 14.42 9.35 9.22
CA GLY A 162 13.50 8.54 8.43
C GLY A 162 14.17 7.73 7.31
N SER A 163 15.44 7.96 7.01
CA SER A 163 16.17 7.15 6.03
C SER A 163 16.26 5.69 6.51
N PRO A 164 15.86 4.70 5.68
CA PRO A 164 16.10 3.29 5.97
C PRO A 164 17.59 3.00 5.84
N VAL A 165 18.14 2.28 6.82
CA VAL A 165 19.58 1.98 6.89
C VAL A 165 19.82 0.52 7.24
N MET A 166 20.99 0.03 6.87
CA MET A 166 21.50 -1.26 7.29
C MET A 166 22.74 -1.02 8.15
N LEU A 167 22.68 -1.43 9.41
CA LEU A 167 23.83 -1.49 10.28
C LEU A 167 24.59 -2.77 9.96
N ILE A 168 25.89 -2.67 9.76
CA ILE A 168 26.77 -3.79 9.43
C ILE A 168 27.98 -3.69 10.36
N GLU A 169 28.37 -4.80 10.97
CA GLU A 169 29.59 -4.87 11.76
C GLU A 169 30.84 -4.83 10.87
N GLU A 170 31.80 -3.96 11.20
CA GLU A 170 33.04 -3.81 10.42
C GLU A 170 34.11 -4.76 10.97
N GLY A 171 34.74 -5.56 10.09
CA GLY A 171 35.88 -6.42 10.44
C GLY A 171 35.61 -7.93 10.45
N GLU A 172 34.36 -8.35 10.26
CA GLU A 172 34.03 -9.78 10.09
C GLU A 172 33.90 -10.18 8.62
N SER A 173 34.27 -11.44 8.31
CA SER A 173 34.14 -12.00 6.95
C SER A 173 32.69 -12.27 6.52
N GLN A 174 31.78 -12.45 7.49
CA GLN A 174 30.33 -12.56 7.28
C GLN A 174 29.61 -11.71 8.32
N PRO A 175 29.61 -10.38 8.13
CA PRO A 175 29.13 -9.48 9.15
C PRO A 175 27.63 -9.64 9.35
N GLN A 176 27.22 -9.70 10.62
CA GLN A 176 25.81 -9.57 10.94
C GLN A 176 25.29 -8.21 10.49
N SER A 177 24.03 -8.19 10.06
CA SER A 177 23.39 -6.97 9.57
C SER A 177 22.02 -6.78 10.20
N TRP A 178 21.73 -5.54 10.56
CA TRP A 178 20.47 -5.15 11.18
C TRP A 178 19.81 -4.05 10.37
N ARG A 179 18.56 -4.27 9.98
CA ARG A 179 17.76 -3.26 9.30
C ARG A 179 17.18 -2.30 10.34
N GLY A 180 17.33 -1.01 10.06
CA GLY A 180 16.87 0.05 10.94
C GLY A 180 16.41 1.28 10.18
N ILE A 181 16.00 2.28 10.94
CA ILE A 181 15.64 3.60 10.45
C ILE A 181 16.36 4.63 11.31
N ILE A 182 16.91 5.68 10.71
CA ILE A 182 17.48 6.79 11.47
C ILE A 182 16.36 7.54 12.20
N SER A 183 16.35 7.50 13.53
CA SER A 183 15.40 8.27 14.35
C SER A 183 15.90 9.68 14.61
N ARG A 184 17.22 9.87 14.76
CA ARG A 184 17.84 11.17 14.98
C ARG A 184 19.20 11.23 14.32
N LEU A 185 19.50 12.33 13.64
CA LEU A 185 20.82 12.60 13.07
C LEU A 185 21.31 13.97 13.53
N SER A 186 22.52 14.02 14.07
CA SER A 186 23.21 15.26 14.44
C SER A 186 24.57 15.32 13.76
N SER A 187 25.29 16.43 13.91
CA SER A 187 26.65 16.55 13.36
C SER A 187 27.68 15.65 14.06
N GLN A 188 27.33 15.07 15.22
CA GLN A 188 28.24 14.28 16.05
C GLN A 188 27.77 12.83 16.27
N SER A 189 26.48 12.54 16.06
CA SER A 189 25.89 11.23 16.35
C SER A 189 24.72 10.90 15.45
N CYS A 190 24.49 9.61 15.25
CA CYS A 190 23.33 9.05 14.57
C CYS A 190 22.63 8.09 15.53
N GLU A 191 21.32 8.20 15.67
CA GLU A 191 20.48 7.25 16.41
C GLU A 191 19.66 6.44 15.41
N ILE A 192 19.72 5.11 15.56
CA ILE A 192 19.05 4.15 14.69
C ILE A 192 18.05 3.36 15.51
N ALA A 193 16.81 3.33 15.06
CA ALA A 193 15.78 2.45 15.60
C ALA A 193 15.86 1.08 14.91
N LEU A 194 16.10 0.03 15.70
CA LEU A 194 16.22 -1.36 15.30
C LEU A 194 15.07 -2.21 15.89
N ASN A 195 14.78 -3.35 15.27
CA ASN A 195 13.81 -4.31 15.79
C ASN A 195 14.40 -5.26 16.84
N GLN A 196 15.73 -5.42 16.85
CA GLN A 196 16.47 -6.29 17.75
C GLN A 196 17.85 -5.68 18.02
N SER A 197 18.44 -6.02 19.16
CA SER A 197 19.79 -5.57 19.52
C SER A 197 20.81 -6.17 18.54
N PRO A 198 21.86 -5.41 18.20
CA PRO A 198 23.11 -5.97 17.73
C PRO A 198 23.72 -6.96 18.73
#